data_AF-A0A3D2C4Y2-F1
#
_entry.id   AF-A0A3D2C4Y2-F1
#
_cell.length_a   1.000
_cell.length_b   1.000
_cell.length_c   1.000
_cell.angle_alpha   90.00
_cell.angle_beta   90.00
_cell.angle_gamma   90.00
#
_symmetry.space_group_name_H-M   'P 1'
#
loop_
_entity.id
_entity.type
_entity.pdbx_description
1 polymer ?
#
loop_
_entity_poly.entity_id
_entity_poly.type
_entity_poly.pdbx_seq_one_letter_code
_entity_poly.pdbx_strand_id
1 'polypeptide(L)'
;MSSVARTARGCDCIPQYWGFWTAFPTSMQDTPRPRPNIPISIVRYSAIGGVMHIEDFAALGDHAAAGLAAVELALDAGARSSACGRIPIAGAAVARAADGRSRVICVGVNGRIPEDSGPGYPTDHGETGAIRQIADCRAVPWSEVVFATTLSPCIMCTRTLMHLHTLGLRRLVIAESESFGGRKDLLQSLPGMQIVELTHPPAVDMMQRFARTYPWDWAADIGEIPPSRLLVNLNAPALLTRLRALDATAGVFDENGRCVGHARDRRAETGDNPVQAAALVAIGNAGSAINLREHILVVDVADTLDLESFGASSLGACELFRPAALVAPGPVAPALRDPLEAVGVRIVTAAGS
;
A
#
# COMPACT_ATOMS: atom_id res chain seq x y z
N MET A 1 5.93 -30.41 5.61
CA MET A 1 6.57 -31.08 4.46
C MET A 1 6.21 -30.26 3.22
N SER A 2 7.06 -29.60 2.43
CA SER A 2 8.52 -29.48 2.31
C SER A 2 8.88 -27.99 2.24
N SER A 3 9.79 -27.49 3.08
CA SER A 3 10.33 -26.14 2.94
C SER A 3 11.34 -26.14 1.78
N VAL A 4 10.96 -25.59 0.64
CA VAL A 4 11.94 -25.25 -0.40
C VAL A 4 12.77 -24.10 0.16
N ALA A 5 14.00 -24.41 0.58
CA ALA A 5 14.95 -23.40 1.03
C ALA A 5 15.19 -22.40 -0.12
N ARG A 6 14.75 -21.15 0.06
CA ARG A 6 15.07 -20.06 -0.86
C ARG A 6 16.56 -19.77 -0.71
N THR A 7 17.36 -20.11 -1.71
CA THR A 7 18.74 -19.62 -1.79
C THR A 7 18.66 -18.11 -1.99
N ALA A 8 19.01 -17.33 -0.97
CA ALA A 8 19.23 -15.90 -1.08
C ALA A 8 20.39 -15.66 -2.05
N ARG A 9 20.08 -15.53 -3.34
CA ARG A 9 21.02 -14.94 -4.30
C ARG A 9 20.92 -13.44 -4.08
N GLY A 10 22.00 -12.83 -3.58
CA GLY A 10 22.12 -11.37 -3.53
C GLY A 10 21.84 -10.81 -4.92
N CYS A 11 20.75 -10.05 -5.05
CA CYS A 11 20.42 -9.37 -6.29
C CYS A 11 21.19 -8.05 -6.28
N ASP A 12 22.22 -7.92 -7.11
CA ASP A 12 22.89 -6.65 -7.42
C ASP A 12 21.96 -5.76 -8.27
N CYS A 13 20.81 -5.40 -7.70
CA CYS A 13 19.68 -4.81 -8.41
C CYS A 13 19.50 -3.32 -8.06
N ILE A 14 20.60 -2.64 -7.68
CA ILE A 14 20.64 -1.22 -7.28
C ILE A 14 21.06 -0.32 -8.45
N PRO A 15 20.14 0.40 -9.11
CA PRO A 15 20.44 1.70 -9.67
C PRO A 15 20.43 2.78 -8.57
N GLN A 16 21.21 3.84 -8.76
CA GLN A 16 21.50 4.96 -7.84
C GLN A 16 20.29 5.75 -7.25
N TYR A 17 19.06 5.29 -7.45
CA TYR A 17 17.84 5.88 -6.85
C TYR A 17 17.55 5.37 -5.42
N TRP A 18 18.24 4.31 -4.98
CA TRP A 18 17.96 3.59 -3.72
C TRP A 18 19.05 3.76 -2.65
N GLY A 19 19.62 4.97 -2.53
CA GLY A 19 20.62 5.25 -1.49
C GLY A 19 20.00 5.43 -0.10
N PHE A 20 20.40 4.56 0.83
CA PHE A 20 20.32 4.64 2.30
C PHE A 20 19.04 4.15 3.00
N TRP A 21 19.02 2.86 3.36
CA TRP A 21 18.31 2.34 4.53
C TRP A 21 19.22 1.45 5.37
N THR A 22 20.02 2.08 6.22
CA THR A 22 20.47 1.48 7.49
C THR A 22 20.48 2.59 8.53
N ALA A 23 19.73 2.37 9.62
CA ALA A 23 19.57 3.23 10.81
C ALA A 23 18.55 4.40 10.69
N PHE A 24 17.49 4.29 11.51
CA PHE A 24 16.71 5.44 11.97
C PHE A 24 17.65 6.43 12.71
N PRO A 25 17.64 7.75 12.41
CA PRO A 25 18.38 8.71 13.21
C PRO A 25 17.69 8.91 14.57
N THR A 26 18.42 8.65 15.65
CA THR A 26 18.01 8.90 17.03
C THR A 26 18.24 10.36 17.48
N SER A 27 18.38 11.33 16.57
CA SER A 27 18.54 12.74 16.95
C SER A 27 17.99 13.72 15.90
N MET A 28 17.48 14.83 16.42
CA MET A 28 16.54 15.76 15.79
C MET A 28 17.26 16.96 15.13
N GLN A 29 18.25 16.73 14.25
CA GLN A 29 19.04 17.83 13.65
C GLN A 29 19.52 17.67 12.19
N ASP A 30 18.87 16.86 11.34
CA ASP A 30 19.17 16.88 9.90
C ASP A 30 17.99 17.42 9.08
N THR A 31 18.17 18.62 8.52
CA THR A 31 17.25 19.20 7.54
C THR A 31 17.35 18.45 6.21
N PRO A 32 16.23 18.14 5.54
CA PRO A 32 16.25 17.40 4.28
C PRO A 32 16.87 18.27 3.17
N ARG A 33 17.98 17.80 2.58
CA ARG A 33 18.58 18.45 1.40
C ARG A 33 17.67 18.27 0.18
N PRO A 34 17.56 19.27 -0.71
CA PRO A 34 16.79 19.14 -1.95
C PRO A 34 17.39 18.05 -2.86
N ARG A 35 16.53 17.19 -3.41
CA ARG A 35 16.94 16.12 -4.33
C ARG A 35 17.42 16.73 -5.67
N PRO A 36 18.48 16.20 -6.29
CA PRO A 36 18.97 16.70 -7.58
C PRO A 36 17.97 16.44 -8.71
N ASN A 37 17.90 17.39 -9.64
CA ASN A 37 17.10 17.32 -10.86
C ASN A 37 17.80 16.35 -11.83
N ILE A 38 17.49 15.05 -11.77
CA ILE A 38 18.10 14.06 -12.67
C ILE A 38 17.39 14.12 -14.03
N PRO A 39 18.08 14.48 -15.14
CA PRO A 39 17.50 14.38 -16.46
C PRO A 39 17.22 12.91 -16.77
N ILE A 40 15.97 12.60 -17.08
CA ILE A 40 15.56 11.27 -17.54
C ILE A 40 16.12 11.10 -18.96
N SER A 41 17.30 10.50 -19.09
CA SER A 41 17.63 9.81 -20.33
C SER A 41 16.60 8.71 -20.48
N ILE A 42 15.80 8.75 -21.56
CA ILE A 42 14.85 7.70 -21.95
C ILE A 42 15.62 6.37 -21.95
N VAL A 43 15.51 5.60 -20.87
CA VAL A 43 16.04 4.24 -20.81
C VAL A 43 15.17 3.44 -21.75
N ARG A 44 15.75 2.95 -22.85
CA ARG A 44 15.03 2.12 -23.81
C ARG A 44 14.62 0.80 -23.14
N TYR A 45 13.32 0.64 -22.92
CA TYR A 45 12.69 -0.54 -22.36
C TYR A 45 12.89 -1.75 -23.28
N SER A 46 13.56 -2.79 -22.76
CA SER A 46 13.74 -4.07 -23.48
C SER A 46 13.68 -5.31 -22.58
N ALA A 47 13.56 -5.16 -21.26
CA ALA A 47 13.73 -6.27 -20.33
C ALA A 47 12.49 -7.19 -20.18
N ILE A 48 11.29 -6.70 -20.47
CA ILE A 48 10.03 -7.38 -20.12
C ILE A 48 9.20 -7.82 -21.33
N GLY A 49 9.61 -7.45 -22.56
CA GLY A 49 8.78 -7.63 -23.76
C GLY A 49 7.51 -6.77 -23.72
N GLY A 50 6.69 -6.81 -24.77
CA GLY A 50 5.49 -5.98 -24.92
C GLY A 50 5.81 -4.56 -25.39
N VAL A 51 5.31 -4.18 -26.56
CA VAL A 51 5.46 -2.80 -27.06
C VAL A 51 4.26 -2.01 -26.59
N MET A 52 4.49 -0.97 -25.81
CA MET A 52 3.49 0.05 -25.49
C MET A 52 3.74 1.26 -26.40
N HIS A 53 2.66 1.82 -26.91
CA HIS A 53 2.68 2.97 -27.80
C HIS A 53 2.05 4.17 -27.09
N ILE A 54 2.47 5.39 -27.43
CA ILE A 54 1.93 6.60 -26.79
C ILE A 54 0.42 6.73 -27.04
N GLU A 55 -0.05 6.19 -28.16
CA GLU A 55 -1.45 6.12 -28.59
C GLU A 55 -2.32 5.32 -27.61
N ASP A 56 -1.75 4.32 -26.90
CA ASP A 56 -2.47 3.54 -25.89
C ASP A 56 -2.93 4.43 -24.71
N PHE A 57 -2.33 5.61 -24.57
CA PHE A 57 -2.59 6.58 -23.50
C PHE A 57 -3.35 7.81 -24.00
N ALA A 58 -3.90 7.80 -25.21
CA ALA A 58 -4.57 8.97 -25.80
C ALA A 58 -5.70 9.54 -24.93
N ALA A 59 -6.37 8.70 -24.15
CA ALA A 59 -7.42 9.11 -23.20
C ALA A 59 -6.91 10.05 -22.09
N LEU A 60 -5.60 10.07 -21.82
CA LEU A 60 -4.96 10.94 -20.84
C LEU A 60 -4.63 12.33 -21.42
N GLY A 61 -4.82 12.56 -22.72
CA GLY A 61 -4.54 13.83 -23.39
C GLY A 61 -3.08 14.26 -23.23
N ASP A 62 -2.87 15.49 -22.77
CA ASP A 62 -1.53 16.07 -22.54
C ASP A 62 -0.67 15.29 -21.52
N HIS A 63 -1.29 14.37 -20.77
CA HIS A 63 -0.63 13.52 -19.77
C HIS A 63 -0.23 12.14 -20.32
N ALA A 64 -0.46 11.85 -21.61
CA ALA A 64 -0.14 10.56 -22.23
C ALA A 64 1.33 10.16 -22.01
N ALA A 65 2.27 11.09 -22.18
CA ALA A 65 3.70 10.83 -21.97
C ALA A 65 4.05 10.50 -20.51
N ALA A 66 3.38 11.14 -19.55
CA ALA A 66 3.51 10.82 -18.14
C ALA A 66 2.91 9.44 -17.82
N GLY A 67 1.80 9.08 -18.46
CA GLY A 67 1.17 7.76 -18.33
C GLY A 67 2.05 6.62 -18.82
N LEU A 68 2.62 6.76 -20.03
CA LEU A 68 3.59 5.81 -20.57
C LEU A 68 4.78 5.67 -19.62
N ALA A 69 5.41 6.78 -19.22
CA ALA A 69 6.56 6.76 -18.32
C ALA A 69 6.24 6.14 -16.94
N ALA A 70 5.05 6.40 -16.39
CA ALA A 70 4.64 5.84 -15.10
C ALA A 70 4.49 4.32 -15.17
N VAL A 71 3.80 3.78 -16.17
CA VAL A 71 3.59 2.33 -16.25
C VAL A 71 4.87 1.58 -16.60
N GLU A 72 5.70 2.19 -17.43
CA GLU A 72 7.05 1.72 -17.73
C GLU A 72 7.90 1.55 -16.45
N LEU A 73 7.95 2.57 -15.59
CA LEU A 73 8.63 2.51 -14.29
C LEU A 73 8.05 1.44 -13.37
N ALA A 74 6.73 1.31 -13.32
CA ALA A 74 6.04 0.32 -12.50
C ALA A 74 6.36 -1.11 -12.98
N LEU A 75 6.28 -1.37 -14.28
CA LEU A 75 6.56 -2.69 -14.88
C LEU A 75 8.02 -3.11 -14.64
N ASP A 76 8.96 -2.19 -14.83
CA ASP A 76 10.39 -2.44 -14.58
C ASP A 76 10.68 -2.72 -13.10
N ALA A 77 10.05 -1.99 -12.18
CA ALA A 77 10.13 -2.28 -10.75
C ALA A 77 9.50 -3.63 -10.38
N GLY A 78 8.34 -3.97 -10.96
CA GLY A 78 7.68 -5.26 -10.78
C GLY A 78 8.51 -6.43 -11.30
N ALA A 79 9.15 -6.28 -12.47
CA ALA A 79 10.03 -7.28 -13.06
C ALA A 79 11.27 -7.55 -12.18
N ARG A 80 11.90 -6.51 -11.62
CA ARG A 80 12.98 -6.68 -10.63
C ARG A 80 12.50 -7.36 -9.36
N SER A 81 11.34 -6.95 -8.83
CA SER A 81 10.73 -7.61 -7.67
C SER A 81 10.55 -9.11 -7.90
N SER A 82 10.03 -9.48 -9.08
CA SER A 82 9.89 -10.87 -9.52
C SER A 82 11.23 -11.62 -9.57
N ALA A 83 12.26 -11.00 -10.12
CA ALA A 83 13.60 -11.58 -10.23
C ALA A 83 14.23 -11.86 -8.84
N CYS A 84 13.87 -11.07 -7.82
CA CYS A 84 14.22 -11.31 -6.42
C CYS A 84 13.34 -12.36 -5.71
N GLY A 85 12.40 -13.00 -6.40
CA GLY A 85 11.44 -13.95 -5.81
C GLY A 85 10.38 -13.29 -4.91
N ARG A 86 10.14 -11.98 -5.10
CA ARG A 86 9.12 -11.20 -4.40
C ARG A 86 7.85 -11.09 -5.25
N ILE A 87 6.80 -10.53 -4.66
CA ILE A 87 5.51 -10.32 -5.36
C ILE A 87 5.71 -9.28 -6.48
N PRO A 88 5.36 -9.58 -7.75
CA PRO A 88 5.60 -8.71 -8.90
C PRO A 88 4.59 -7.56 -9.06
N ILE A 89 4.18 -6.96 -7.94
CA ILE A 89 3.25 -5.83 -7.91
C ILE A 89 4.02 -4.56 -7.57
N ALA A 90 3.87 -3.53 -8.39
CA ALA A 90 4.57 -2.27 -8.25
C ALA A 90 3.67 -1.09 -8.64
N GLY A 91 3.96 0.07 -8.04
CA GLY A 91 3.30 1.33 -8.33
C GLY A 91 4.32 2.42 -8.68
N ALA A 92 3.90 3.39 -9.49
CA ALA A 92 4.70 4.56 -9.80
C ALA A 92 3.80 5.78 -10.05
N ALA A 93 4.28 6.96 -9.71
CA ALA A 93 3.60 8.22 -9.99
C ALA A 93 4.54 9.16 -10.75
N VAL A 94 4.04 9.72 -11.85
CA VAL A 94 4.76 10.68 -12.68
C VAL A 94 3.89 11.90 -12.89
N ALA A 95 4.44 13.08 -12.60
CA ALA A 95 3.80 14.35 -12.87
C ALA A 95 4.24 14.90 -14.22
N ARG A 96 3.31 15.51 -14.95
CA ARG A 96 3.61 16.42 -16.04
C ARG A 96 4.11 17.74 -15.46
N ALA A 97 5.34 18.13 -15.78
CA ALA A 97 5.91 19.41 -15.39
C ALA A 97 5.46 20.53 -16.33
N ALA A 98 5.49 21.78 -15.83
CA ALA A 98 5.08 22.96 -16.60
C ALA A 98 5.93 23.20 -17.86
N ASP A 99 7.16 22.69 -17.89
CA ASP A 99 8.07 22.75 -19.04
C ASP A 99 7.84 21.61 -20.06
N GLY A 100 6.76 20.83 -19.90
CA GLY A 100 6.41 19.70 -20.75
C GLY A 100 7.16 18.41 -20.46
N ARG A 101 8.09 18.38 -19.49
CA ARG A 101 8.82 17.17 -19.12
C ARG A 101 8.04 16.31 -18.12
N SER A 102 8.39 15.04 -18.03
CA SER A 102 7.88 14.14 -16.98
C SER A 102 8.77 14.17 -15.75
N ARG A 103 8.17 14.27 -14.56
CA ARG A 103 8.87 14.23 -13.27
C ARG A 103 8.38 13.06 -12.44
N VAL A 104 9.29 12.16 -12.08
CA VAL A 104 8.98 11.05 -11.18
C VAL A 104 8.67 11.59 -9.78
N ILE A 105 7.52 11.20 -9.24
CA ILE A 105 7.10 11.51 -7.87
C ILE A 105 7.49 10.38 -6.93
N CYS A 106 7.13 9.14 -7.27
CA CYS A 106 7.51 7.96 -6.52
C CYS A 106 7.50 6.70 -7.40
N VAL A 107 8.21 5.68 -6.94
CA VAL A 107 8.15 4.29 -7.44
C VAL A 107 8.24 3.40 -6.21
N GLY A 108 7.48 2.31 -6.18
CA GLY A 108 7.54 1.33 -5.09
C GLY A 108 7.09 -0.05 -5.57
N VAL A 109 7.42 -1.04 -4.75
CA VAL A 109 7.12 -2.45 -4.99
C VAL A 109 6.46 -3.05 -3.75
N ASN A 110 5.78 -4.18 -3.92
CA ASN A 110 5.22 -4.93 -2.82
C ASN A 110 6.31 -5.33 -1.81
N GLY A 111 6.13 -4.95 -0.54
CA GLY A 111 7.04 -5.14 0.58
C GLY A 111 6.72 -6.34 1.47
N ARG A 112 5.65 -7.10 1.19
CA ARG A 112 5.27 -8.27 2.00
C ARG A 112 6.38 -9.31 2.08
N ILE A 113 7.01 -9.59 0.93
CA ILE A 113 8.21 -10.43 0.88
C ILE A 113 9.40 -9.46 0.79
N PRO A 114 10.22 -9.32 1.84
CA PRO A 114 11.40 -8.46 1.80
C PRO A 114 12.53 -9.12 0.99
N GLU A 115 13.53 -8.32 0.61
CA GLU A 115 14.76 -8.83 -0.03
C GLU A 115 15.70 -9.52 0.95
N ASP A 116 15.65 -9.11 2.22
CA ASP A 116 16.40 -9.70 3.32
C ASP A 116 15.54 -10.69 4.12
N SER A 117 16.08 -11.19 5.23
CA SER A 117 15.37 -12.09 6.14
C SER A 117 14.47 -11.36 7.16
N GLY A 118 14.12 -10.10 6.91
CA GLY A 118 13.27 -9.28 7.77
C GLY A 118 11.79 -9.73 7.80
N PRO A 119 10.96 -9.08 8.63
CA PRO A 119 9.55 -9.48 8.84
C PRO A 119 8.59 -9.15 7.67
N GLY A 120 9.06 -8.45 6.63
CA GLY A 120 8.21 -7.94 5.54
C GLY A 120 7.20 -6.91 6.01
N TYR A 121 6.56 -6.21 5.07
CA TYR A 121 5.60 -5.15 5.37
C TYR A 121 4.28 -5.38 4.63
N PRO A 122 3.26 -6.00 5.29
CA PRO A 122 2.05 -6.48 4.62
C PRO A 122 1.16 -5.35 4.06
N THR A 123 1.33 -4.12 4.53
CA THR A 123 0.59 -2.96 4.01
C THR A 123 1.32 -2.19 2.93
N ASP A 124 2.50 -2.66 2.50
CA ASP A 124 3.20 -2.19 1.30
C ASP A 124 2.86 -3.12 0.16
N HIS A 125 1.72 -2.86 -0.48
CA HIS A 125 1.46 -3.34 -1.83
C HIS A 125 2.24 -2.46 -2.82
N GLY A 126 2.13 -2.70 -4.13
CA GLY A 126 2.82 -1.86 -5.11
C GLY A 126 2.45 -0.38 -4.99
N GLU A 127 1.15 -0.10 -4.85
CA GLU A 127 0.61 1.25 -4.79
C GLU A 127 0.92 1.93 -3.47
N THR A 128 0.61 1.28 -2.34
CA THR A 128 0.86 1.86 -1.02
C THR A 128 2.36 1.95 -0.71
N GLY A 129 3.17 0.98 -1.18
CA GLY A 129 4.62 1.01 -1.09
C GLY A 129 5.24 2.17 -1.88
N ALA A 130 4.69 2.49 -3.06
CA ALA A 130 5.10 3.68 -3.82
C ALA A 130 4.71 4.98 -3.11
N ILE A 131 3.47 5.07 -2.62
CA ILE A 131 2.96 6.26 -1.92
C ILE A 131 3.72 6.50 -0.60
N ARG A 132 4.21 5.44 0.07
CA ARG A 132 5.03 5.56 1.29
C ARG A 132 6.34 6.31 1.05
N GLN A 133 6.86 6.32 -0.17
CA GLN A 133 8.09 7.05 -0.53
C GLN A 133 7.90 8.57 -0.62
N ILE A 134 6.65 9.05 -0.55
CA ILE A 134 6.31 10.47 -0.63
C ILE A 134 6.44 11.09 0.77
N ALA A 135 7.38 12.03 0.91
CA ALA A 135 7.64 12.70 2.17
C ALA A 135 6.51 13.68 2.57
N ASP A 136 5.97 14.42 1.59
CA ASP A 136 4.89 15.38 1.78
C ASP A 136 3.87 15.22 0.65
N CYS A 137 2.72 14.62 0.95
CA CYS A 137 1.65 14.39 -0.04
C CYS A 137 0.91 15.67 -0.44
N ARG A 138 0.91 16.75 0.36
CA ARG A 138 0.29 18.04 0.00
C ARG A 138 1.14 18.82 -0.99
N ALA A 139 2.46 18.61 -1.00
CA ALA A 139 3.38 19.24 -1.95
C ALA A 139 3.33 18.63 -3.37
N VAL A 140 2.65 17.49 -3.55
CA VAL A 140 2.53 16.82 -4.85
C VAL A 140 1.44 17.50 -5.69
N PRO A 141 1.72 17.89 -6.96
CA PRO A 141 0.72 18.48 -7.85
C PRO A 141 -0.19 17.38 -8.44
N TRP A 142 -1.06 16.79 -7.63
CA TRP A 142 -1.82 15.59 -8.01
C TRP A 142 -2.67 15.74 -9.27
N SER A 143 -3.12 16.95 -9.61
CA SER A 143 -3.85 17.23 -10.86
C SER A 143 -3.01 17.00 -12.12
N GLU A 144 -1.68 17.08 -12.00
CA GLU A 144 -0.71 16.82 -13.06
C GLU A 144 -0.14 15.40 -13.02
N VAL A 145 -0.50 14.61 -12.00
CA VAL A 145 0.03 13.25 -11.79
C VAL A 145 -0.78 12.23 -12.56
N VAL A 146 -0.08 11.30 -13.20
CA VAL A 146 -0.58 9.98 -13.58
C VAL A 146 0.02 8.97 -12.62
N PHE A 147 -0.83 8.21 -11.93
CA PHE A 147 -0.41 7.05 -11.16
C PHE A 147 -0.50 5.81 -12.05
N ALA A 148 0.43 4.88 -11.92
CA ALA A 148 0.40 3.60 -12.60
C ALA A 148 0.60 2.46 -11.60
N THR A 149 -0.08 1.34 -11.83
CA THR A 149 0.08 0.09 -11.08
C THR A 149 0.21 -1.09 -12.04
N THR A 150 1.03 -2.07 -11.70
CA THR A 150 1.22 -3.27 -12.54
C THR A 150 0.03 -4.22 -12.49
N LEU A 151 -0.81 -4.15 -11.45
CA LEU A 151 -2.00 -4.99 -11.26
C LEU A 151 -3.17 -4.15 -10.76
N SER A 152 -4.39 -4.51 -11.12
CA SER A 152 -5.60 -3.84 -10.62
C SER A 152 -5.60 -3.71 -9.08
N PRO A 153 -5.88 -2.51 -8.53
CA PRO A 153 -5.71 -2.26 -7.11
C PRO A 153 -6.71 -3.03 -6.26
N CYS A 154 -6.25 -3.66 -5.17
CA CYS A 154 -7.13 -4.23 -4.15
C CYS A 154 -7.93 -3.14 -3.41
N ILE A 155 -8.85 -3.51 -2.51
CA ILE A 155 -9.66 -2.51 -1.77
C ILE A 155 -8.81 -1.54 -0.92
N MET A 156 -7.71 -2.02 -0.33
CA MET A 156 -6.75 -1.16 0.39
C MET A 156 -6.17 -0.07 -0.53
N CYS A 157 -5.57 -0.48 -1.64
CA CYS A 157 -4.93 0.43 -2.58
C CYS A 157 -5.96 1.35 -3.28
N THR A 158 -7.15 0.81 -3.58
CA THR A 158 -8.28 1.56 -4.12
C THR A 158 -8.67 2.71 -3.19
N ARG A 159 -8.84 2.46 -1.89
CA ARG A 159 -9.17 3.54 -0.93
C ARG A 159 -8.04 4.54 -0.75
N THR A 160 -6.78 4.09 -0.81
CA THR A 160 -5.63 4.98 -0.82
C THR A 160 -5.67 5.92 -2.04
N LEU A 161 -5.93 5.39 -3.24
CA LEU A 161 -6.06 6.19 -4.46
C LEU A 161 -7.29 7.11 -4.44
N MET A 162 -8.40 6.69 -3.82
CA MET A 162 -9.56 7.56 -3.57
C MET A 162 -9.21 8.74 -2.66
N HIS A 163 -8.37 8.55 -1.63
CA HIS A 163 -7.85 9.66 -0.83
C HIS A 163 -6.98 10.60 -1.68
N LEU A 164 -6.08 10.06 -2.51
CA LEU A 164 -5.29 10.90 -3.41
C LEU A 164 -6.16 11.65 -4.43
N HIS A 165 -7.31 11.10 -4.81
CA HIS A 165 -8.29 11.80 -5.63
C HIS A 165 -8.85 13.04 -4.93
N THR A 166 -9.08 13.03 -3.61
CA THR A 166 -9.48 14.24 -2.88
C THR A 166 -8.37 15.30 -2.89
N LEU A 167 -7.11 14.88 -2.97
CA LEU A 167 -5.94 15.75 -3.13
C LEU A 167 -5.69 16.21 -4.57
N GLY A 168 -6.44 15.69 -5.55
CA GLY A 168 -6.38 16.13 -6.95
C GLY A 168 -5.99 15.06 -7.96
N LEU A 169 -5.75 13.80 -7.57
CA LEU A 169 -5.41 12.74 -8.53
C LEU A 169 -6.59 12.48 -9.49
N ARG A 170 -6.33 12.48 -10.79
CA ARG A 170 -7.37 12.28 -11.82
C ARG A 170 -7.06 11.19 -12.84
N ARG A 171 -5.85 10.62 -12.82
CA ARG A 171 -5.38 9.73 -13.89
C ARG A 171 -4.70 8.50 -13.32
N LEU A 172 -5.14 7.34 -13.79
CA LEU A 172 -4.61 6.05 -13.41
C LEU A 172 -4.34 5.20 -14.66
N VAL A 173 -3.19 4.53 -14.69
CA VAL A 173 -2.89 3.45 -15.63
C VAL A 173 -2.82 2.14 -14.87
N ILE A 174 -3.48 1.12 -15.38
CA ILE A 174 -3.44 -0.24 -14.85
C ILE A 174 -2.83 -1.13 -15.94
N ALA A 175 -1.67 -1.73 -15.66
CA ALA A 175 -1.01 -2.55 -16.66
C ALA A 175 -1.83 -3.82 -16.97
N GLU A 176 -2.38 -4.50 -15.97
CA GLU A 176 -3.28 -5.62 -16.17
C GLU A 176 -4.33 -5.77 -15.06
N SER A 177 -5.46 -6.40 -15.39
CA SER A 177 -6.52 -6.68 -14.42
C SER A 177 -7.19 -8.05 -14.59
N GLU A 178 -6.59 -8.94 -15.39
CA GLU A 178 -7.12 -10.28 -15.65
C GLU A 178 -6.74 -11.26 -14.54
N SER A 179 -5.53 -11.14 -13.99
CA SER A 179 -5.07 -12.03 -12.92
C SER A 179 -5.79 -11.77 -11.60
N PHE A 180 -6.19 -10.52 -11.38
CA PHE A 180 -6.94 -10.06 -10.21
C PHE A 180 -7.68 -8.76 -10.57
N GLY A 181 -9.01 -8.81 -10.51
CA GLY A 181 -9.86 -7.69 -10.93
C GLY A 181 -9.86 -6.48 -9.98
N GLY A 182 -9.41 -6.68 -8.73
CA GLY A 182 -9.32 -5.63 -7.71
C GLY A 182 -10.66 -4.97 -7.38
N ARG A 183 -10.60 -3.71 -6.94
CA ARG A 183 -11.75 -2.83 -6.67
C ARG A 183 -11.70 -1.53 -7.47
N LYS A 184 -11.14 -1.60 -8.70
CA LYS A 184 -11.08 -0.46 -9.62
C LYS A 184 -12.46 0.12 -9.97
N ASP A 185 -13.54 -0.65 -9.78
CA ASP A 185 -14.93 -0.19 -9.93
C ASP A 185 -15.21 1.08 -9.10
N LEU A 186 -14.67 1.16 -7.88
CA LEU A 186 -14.85 2.34 -7.02
C LEU A 186 -14.14 3.57 -7.59
N LEU A 187 -12.95 3.39 -8.19
CA LEU A 187 -12.21 4.49 -8.83
C LEU A 187 -12.89 4.94 -10.12
N GLN A 188 -13.43 4.00 -10.90
CA GLN A 188 -14.23 4.32 -12.09
C GLN A 188 -15.47 5.16 -11.76
N SER A 189 -16.04 4.99 -10.57
CA SER A 189 -17.19 5.77 -10.12
C SER A 189 -16.86 7.21 -9.70
N LEU A 190 -15.58 7.56 -9.55
CA LEU A 190 -15.16 8.89 -9.12
C LEU A 190 -15.31 9.92 -10.25
N PRO A 191 -15.93 11.08 -9.98
CA PRO A 191 -16.07 12.13 -10.98
C PRO A 191 -14.72 12.60 -11.54
N GLY A 192 -14.59 12.56 -12.87
CA GLY A 192 -13.38 13.02 -13.57
C GLY A 192 -12.15 12.13 -13.41
N MET A 193 -12.30 10.91 -12.86
CA MET A 193 -11.24 9.91 -12.89
C MET A 193 -11.12 9.31 -14.30
N GLN A 194 -9.91 9.32 -14.85
CA GLN A 194 -9.56 8.70 -16.12
C GLN A 194 -8.70 7.46 -15.86
N ILE A 195 -9.13 6.32 -16.38
CA ILE A 195 -8.43 5.04 -16.19
C ILE A 195 -8.12 4.45 -17.56
N VAL A 196 -6.84 4.12 -17.79
CA VAL A 196 -6.36 3.37 -18.94
C VAL A 196 -5.97 1.96 -18.46
N GLU A 197 -6.59 0.93 -19.03
CA GLU A 197 -6.23 -0.46 -18.78
C GLU A 197 -5.56 -1.05 -20.02
N LEU A 198 -4.35 -1.61 -19.84
CA LEU A 198 -3.52 -2.04 -20.99
C LEU A 198 -3.64 -3.53 -21.32
N THR A 199 -4.01 -4.36 -20.34
CA THR A 199 -3.92 -5.84 -20.45
C THR A 199 -2.54 -6.27 -20.97
N HIS A 200 -1.50 -5.70 -20.38
CA HIS A 200 -0.12 -5.85 -20.82
C HIS A 200 0.34 -7.32 -20.65
N PRO A 201 0.59 -8.07 -21.73
CA PRO A 201 0.80 -9.53 -21.64
C PRO A 201 1.94 -9.95 -20.71
N PRO A 202 3.09 -9.26 -20.68
CA PRO A 202 4.15 -9.55 -19.70
C PRO A 202 3.73 -9.37 -18.24
N ALA A 203 2.86 -8.40 -17.94
CA ALA A 203 2.36 -8.20 -16.58
C ALA A 203 1.44 -9.35 -16.17
N VAL A 204 0.54 -9.76 -17.08
CA VAL A 204 -0.34 -10.92 -16.91
C VAL A 204 0.47 -12.19 -16.67
N ASP A 205 1.46 -12.50 -17.53
CA ASP A 205 2.27 -13.71 -17.35
C ASP A 205 3.03 -13.70 -16.02
N MET A 206 3.60 -12.56 -15.63
CA MET A 206 4.35 -12.42 -14.39
C MET A 206 3.47 -12.69 -13.16
N MET A 207 2.29 -12.07 -13.11
CA MET A 207 1.34 -12.25 -12.01
C MET A 207 0.76 -13.67 -11.97
N GLN A 208 0.33 -14.21 -13.11
CA GLN A 208 -0.20 -15.57 -13.16
C GLN A 208 0.87 -16.61 -12.79
N ARG A 209 2.12 -16.41 -13.22
CA ARG A 209 3.24 -17.29 -12.84
C ARG A 209 3.51 -17.20 -11.34
N PHE A 210 3.50 -16.01 -10.75
CA PHE A 210 3.67 -15.85 -9.31
C PHE A 210 2.56 -16.56 -8.53
N ALA A 211 1.29 -16.31 -8.87
CA ALA A 211 0.14 -16.91 -8.19
C ALA A 211 0.13 -18.44 -8.29
N ARG A 212 0.53 -19.01 -9.44
CA ARG A 212 0.68 -20.48 -9.60
C ARG A 212 1.84 -21.05 -8.78
N THR A 213 2.96 -20.32 -8.70
CA THR A 213 4.19 -20.81 -8.04
C THR A 213 4.12 -20.66 -6.52
N TYR A 214 3.53 -19.56 -6.05
CA TYR A 214 3.46 -19.18 -4.64
C TYR A 214 2.01 -18.85 -4.23
N PRO A 215 1.08 -19.82 -4.31
CA PRO A 215 -0.35 -19.56 -4.07
C PRO A 215 -0.65 -19.08 -2.65
N TRP A 216 0.13 -19.52 -1.65
CA TRP A 216 -0.02 -19.09 -0.26
C TRP A 216 0.49 -17.66 -0.03
N ASP A 217 1.62 -17.29 -0.65
CA ASP A 217 2.13 -15.91 -0.58
C ASP A 217 1.15 -14.95 -1.27
N TRP A 218 0.57 -15.37 -2.40
CA TRP A 218 -0.48 -14.61 -3.07
C TRP A 218 -1.73 -14.48 -2.20
N ALA A 219 -2.25 -15.58 -1.66
CA ALA A 219 -3.42 -15.56 -0.77
C ALA A 219 -3.17 -14.71 0.50
N ALA A 220 -1.95 -14.66 1.02
CA ALA A 220 -1.60 -13.77 2.12
C ALA A 220 -1.65 -12.29 1.70
N ASP A 221 -1.22 -11.97 0.49
CA ASP A 221 -1.20 -10.61 -0.05
C ASP A 221 -2.59 -10.01 -0.26
N ILE A 222 -3.53 -10.82 -0.77
CA ILE A 222 -4.91 -10.37 -0.96
C ILE A 222 -5.81 -10.61 0.25
N GLY A 223 -5.24 -11.03 1.39
CA GLY A 223 -6.03 -11.32 2.57
C GLY A 223 -7.08 -12.38 2.29
N GLU A 224 -6.65 -13.59 1.92
CA GLU A 224 -7.49 -14.78 1.73
C GLU A 224 -7.15 -15.93 2.67
N ILE A 225 -6.01 -15.88 3.35
CA ILE A 225 -5.62 -16.89 4.35
C ILE A 225 -6.69 -17.00 5.45
N PRO A 226 -7.35 -18.18 5.60
CA PRO A 226 -8.35 -18.37 6.65
C PRO A 226 -7.68 -18.35 8.03
N PRO A 227 -8.38 -17.89 9.07
CA PRO A 227 -7.87 -18.01 10.43
C PRO A 227 -7.82 -19.49 10.84
N SER A 228 -6.76 -19.89 11.54
CA SER A 228 -6.62 -21.21 12.16
C SER A 228 -7.31 -21.29 13.52
N ARG A 229 -7.61 -20.14 14.13
CA ARG A 229 -8.23 -19.98 15.44
C ARG A 229 -9.18 -18.78 15.42
N LEU A 230 -10.26 -18.89 16.19
CA LEU A 230 -11.23 -17.81 16.35
C LEU A 230 -10.96 -17.07 17.66
N LEU A 231 -11.06 -15.75 17.61
CA LEU A 231 -10.94 -14.91 18.80
C LEU A 231 -12.21 -15.03 19.65
N VAL A 232 -12.10 -15.73 20.79
CA VAL A 232 -13.24 -15.98 21.68
C VAL A 232 -13.40 -14.86 22.71
N ASN A 233 -12.32 -14.48 23.40
CA ASN A 233 -12.35 -13.51 24.49
C ASN A 233 -11.54 -12.25 24.14
N LEU A 234 -12.08 -11.09 24.49
CA LEU A 234 -11.43 -9.79 24.30
C LEU A 234 -11.79 -8.87 25.47
N ASN A 235 -10.79 -8.20 26.05
CA ASN A 235 -10.97 -7.18 27.08
C ASN A 235 -10.53 -5.82 26.52
N ALA A 236 -11.49 -5.07 25.96
CA ALA A 236 -11.22 -3.79 25.29
C ALA A 236 -10.56 -2.75 26.21
N PRO A 237 -11.04 -2.52 27.46
CA PRO A 237 -10.40 -1.60 28.39
C PRO A 237 -8.93 -1.94 28.65
N ALA A 238 -8.61 -3.22 28.88
CA ALA A 238 -7.22 -3.64 29.12
C ALA A 238 -6.33 -3.42 27.88
N LEU A 239 -6.86 -3.65 26.68
CA LEU A 239 -6.11 -3.42 25.44
C LEU A 239 -5.86 -1.93 25.17
N LEU A 240 -6.85 -1.07 25.42
CA LEU A 240 -6.68 0.39 25.33
C LEU A 240 -5.65 0.90 26.34
N THR A 241 -5.69 0.42 27.58
CA THR A 241 -4.66 0.76 28.59
C THR A 241 -3.26 0.34 28.11
N ARG A 242 -3.12 -0.86 27.54
CA ARG A 242 -1.84 -1.33 26.98
C ARG A 242 -1.37 -0.49 25.80
N LEU A 243 -2.27 -0.11 24.89
CA LEU A 243 -1.93 0.75 23.76
C LEU A 243 -1.39 2.11 24.23
N ARG A 244 -2.07 2.75 25.19
CA ARG A 244 -1.66 4.04 25.77
C ARG A 244 -0.29 3.95 26.44
N ALA A 245 0.01 2.83 27.10
CA ALA A 245 1.32 2.61 27.72
C ALA A 245 2.47 2.47 26.71
N LEU A 246 2.18 2.18 25.44
CA LEU A 246 3.17 2.12 24.35
C LEU A 246 3.42 3.49 23.70
N ASP A 247 2.75 4.55 24.18
CA ASP A 247 2.80 5.87 23.55
C ASP A 247 2.44 5.75 22.05
N ALA A 248 1.38 5.00 21.72
CA ALA A 248 0.92 4.73 20.36
C ALA A 248 -0.57 5.05 20.20
N THR A 249 -1.00 5.35 18.98
CA THR A 249 -2.40 5.63 18.65
C THR A 249 -3.09 4.47 17.93
N ALA A 250 -2.33 3.50 17.44
CA ALA A 250 -2.87 2.21 17.00
C ALA A 250 -1.90 1.07 17.31
N GLY A 251 -2.46 -0.13 17.52
CA GLY A 251 -1.69 -1.34 17.77
C GLY A 251 -2.44 -2.60 17.36
N VAL A 252 -1.68 -3.62 16.96
CA VAL A 252 -2.15 -4.96 16.65
C VAL A 252 -1.78 -5.87 17.82
N PHE A 253 -2.77 -6.56 18.36
CA PHE A 253 -2.62 -7.41 19.53
C PHE A 253 -3.02 -8.85 19.22
N ASP A 254 -2.31 -9.81 19.79
CA ASP A 254 -2.72 -11.21 19.78
C ASP A 254 -3.79 -11.50 20.86
N GLU A 255 -4.32 -12.72 20.88
CA GLU A 255 -5.36 -13.16 21.82
C GLU A 255 -4.96 -13.06 23.30
N ASN A 256 -3.66 -13.02 23.61
CA ASN A 256 -3.16 -12.88 24.98
C ASN A 256 -2.97 -11.39 25.35
N GLY A 257 -3.31 -10.48 24.44
CA GLY A 257 -3.13 -9.05 24.62
C GLY A 257 -1.68 -8.60 24.52
N ARG A 258 -0.80 -9.39 23.89
CA ARG A 258 0.55 -8.95 23.56
C ARG A 258 0.51 -8.14 22.26
N CYS A 259 1.13 -6.96 22.28
CA CYS A 259 1.28 -6.13 21.10
C CYS A 259 2.33 -6.74 20.15
N VAL A 260 1.96 -6.94 18.89
CA VAL A 260 2.85 -7.46 17.83
C VAL A 260 3.25 -6.38 16.83
N GLY A 261 2.57 -5.23 16.82
CA GLY A 261 2.94 -4.05 16.03
C GLY A 261 2.15 -2.84 16.50
N HIS A 262 2.78 -1.66 16.54
CA HIS A 262 2.10 -0.42 16.94
C HIS A 262 2.68 0.78 16.18
N ALA A 263 1.93 1.88 16.16
CA ALA A 263 2.34 3.11 15.52
C ALA A 263 1.62 4.33 16.09
N ARG A 264 2.23 5.50 15.86
CA ARG A 264 1.59 6.81 15.99
C ARG A 264 1.04 7.23 14.63
N ASP A 265 0.04 8.10 14.63
CA ASP A 265 -0.43 8.72 13.40
C ASP A 265 0.58 9.78 12.95
N ARG A 266 1.07 9.66 11.72
CA ARG A 266 2.08 10.57 11.16
C ARG A 266 1.58 11.31 9.93
N ARG A 267 0.27 11.28 9.66
CA ARG A 267 -0.33 11.96 8.50
C ARG A 267 -0.04 13.45 8.50
N ALA A 268 -0.21 14.12 9.65
CA ALA A 268 0.06 15.55 9.78
C ALA A 268 1.53 15.92 9.45
N GLU A 269 2.49 15.05 9.77
CA GLU A 269 3.92 15.23 9.48
C GLU A 269 4.27 15.00 8.01
N THR A 270 3.40 14.34 7.25
CA THR A 270 3.69 13.81 5.91
C THR A 270 2.75 14.37 4.84
N GLY A 271 2.16 15.54 5.10
CA GLY A 271 1.23 16.18 4.18
C GLY A 271 -0.02 15.35 3.92
N ASP A 272 -0.60 14.79 4.98
CA ASP A 272 -1.74 13.87 4.93
C ASP A 272 -1.51 12.62 4.07
N ASN A 273 -0.27 12.09 4.05
CA ASN A 273 0.01 10.87 3.33
C ASN A 273 -0.85 9.72 3.91
N PRO A 274 -1.82 9.18 3.14
CA PRO A 274 -2.80 8.26 3.70
C PRO A 274 -2.21 6.93 4.12
N VAL A 275 -0.96 6.60 3.72
CA VAL A 275 -0.28 5.38 4.16
C VAL A 275 0.46 5.52 5.49
N GLN A 276 0.48 6.74 6.06
CA GLN A 276 1.08 7.06 7.34
C GLN A 276 0.03 7.12 8.48
N ALA A 277 -1.21 6.72 8.19
CA ALA A 277 -2.26 6.55 9.20
C ALA A 277 -1.86 5.45 10.21
N ALA A 278 -2.10 5.71 11.50
CA ALA A 278 -1.60 4.86 12.58
C ALA A 278 -1.98 3.38 12.42
N ALA A 279 -3.25 3.10 12.09
CA ALA A 279 -3.74 1.72 11.94
C ALA A 279 -3.04 0.99 10.79
N LEU A 280 -2.86 1.63 9.63
CA LEU A 280 -2.14 1.00 8.50
C LEU A 280 -0.67 0.70 8.85
N VAL A 281 -0.01 1.64 9.53
CA VAL A 281 1.40 1.48 9.93
C VAL A 281 1.53 0.42 11.03
N ALA A 282 0.59 0.33 11.97
CA ALA A 282 0.58 -0.71 12.99
C ALA A 282 0.40 -2.11 12.39
N ILE A 283 -0.49 -2.27 11.39
CA ILE A 283 -0.63 -3.53 10.64
C ILE A 283 0.66 -3.87 9.91
N GLY A 284 1.30 -2.87 9.28
CA GLY A 284 2.60 -3.06 8.63
C GLY A 284 3.69 -3.51 9.60
N ASN A 285 3.80 -2.85 10.76
CA ASN A 285 4.77 -3.16 11.80
C ASN A 285 4.54 -4.52 12.47
N ALA A 286 3.31 -5.06 12.41
CA ALA A 286 3.03 -6.41 12.89
C ALA A 286 3.69 -7.51 12.02
N GLY A 287 4.11 -7.16 10.81
CA GLY A 287 4.87 -8.02 9.92
C GLY A 287 4.00 -8.97 9.09
N SER A 288 4.61 -9.56 8.07
CA SER A 288 3.92 -10.37 7.06
C SER A 288 3.61 -11.80 7.51
N ALA A 289 4.19 -12.23 8.64
CA ALA A 289 4.02 -13.57 9.19
C ALA A 289 2.69 -13.72 9.98
N ILE A 290 2.02 -12.63 10.33
CA ILE A 290 0.77 -12.69 11.09
C ILE A 290 -0.46 -12.79 10.19
N ASN A 291 -1.47 -13.54 10.62
CA ASN A 291 -2.80 -13.49 10.03
C ASN A 291 -3.66 -12.49 10.82
N LEU A 292 -3.98 -11.33 10.23
CA LEU A 292 -4.72 -10.29 10.92
C LEU A 292 -6.11 -10.77 11.40
N ARG A 293 -6.70 -11.79 10.74
CA ARG A 293 -7.97 -12.42 11.16
C ARG A 293 -7.94 -13.10 12.52
N GLU A 294 -6.76 -13.27 13.08
CA GLU A 294 -6.54 -13.83 14.42
C GLU A 294 -6.10 -12.75 15.43
N HIS A 295 -6.02 -11.50 14.99
CA HIS A 295 -5.48 -10.39 15.77
C HIS A 295 -6.50 -9.27 15.92
N ILE A 296 -6.28 -8.47 16.94
CA ILE A 296 -7.14 -7.35 17.34
C ILE A 296 -6.44 -6.07 16.94
N LEU A 297 -7.10 -5.25 16.13
CA LEU A 297 -6.66 -3.89 15.88
C LEU A 297 -7.26 -2.98 16.96
N VAL A 298 -6.43 -2.28 17.71
CA VAL A 298 -6.85 -1.32 18.74
C VAL A 298 -6.43 0.06 18.26
N VAL A 299 -7.36 1.01 18.28
CA VAL A 299 -7.12 2.38 17.82
C VAL A 299 -7.64 3.38 18.86
N ASP A 300 -6.82 4.39 19.15
CA ASP A 300 -7.11 5.48 20.07
C ASP A 300 -6.65 6.79 19.44
N VAL A 301 -7.46 7.30 18.51
CA VAL A 301 -7.18 8.52 17.73
C VAL A 301 -8.24 9.61 17.91
N ALA A 302 -9.42 9.26 18.45
CA ALA A 302 -10.55 10.17 18.64
C ALA A 302 -11.58 9.56 19.60
N ASP A 303 -12.39 10.41 20.23
CA ASP A 303 -13.50 9.99 21.11
C ASP A 303 -14.60 9.25 20.34
N THR A 304 -14.90 9.70 19.12
CA THR A 304 -15.72 8.97 18.14
C THR A 304 -14.85 8.66 16.94
N LEU A 305 -14.75 7.39 16.59
CA LEU A 305 -13.93 6.94 15.48
C LEU A 305 -14.72 7.06 14.17
N ASP A 306 -14.20 7.83 13.22
CA ASP A 306 -14.79 8.05 11.90
C ASP A 306 -13.77 7.84 10.77
N LEU A 307 -14.18 8.05 9.52
CA LEU A 307 -13.32 7.82 8.36
C LEU A 307 -12.12 8.78 8.31
N GLU A 308 -12.29 10.02 8.75
CA GLU A 308 -11.22 11.02 8.73
C GLU A 308 -10.14 10.68 9.76
N SER A 309 -10.55 10.43 11.00
CA SER A 309 -9.66 10.04 12.10
C SER A 309 -9.02 8.66 11.89
N PHE A 310 -9.74 7.67 11.31
CA PHE A 310 -9.18 6.34 11.03
C PHE A 310 -8.30 6.28 9.77
N GLY A 311 -8.66 7.03 8.74
CA GLY A 311 -7.99 7.10 7.45
C GLY A 311 -8.49 6.07 6.42
N ALA A 312 -8.64 6.51 5.18
CA ALA A 312 -9.18 5.69 4.08
C ALA A 312 -8.35 4.43 3.80
N SER A 313 -7.01 4.53 3.83
CA SER A 313 -6.13 3.36 3.65
C SER A 313 -6.29 2.34 4.78
N SER A 314 -6.43 2.81 6.02
CA SER A 314 -6.66 1.93 7.18
C SER A 314 -7.97 1.15 7.04
N LEU A 315 -9.04 1.82 6.59
CA LEU A 315 -10.32 1.17 6.28
C LEU A 315 -10.13 0.09 5.22
N GLY A 316 -9.46 0.43 4.12
CA GLY A 316 -9.23 -0.52 3.04
C GLY A 316 -8.34 -1.70 3.46
N ALA A 317 -7.36 -1.49 4.33
CA ALA A 317 -6.55 -2.56 4.90
C ALA A 317 -7.38 -3.48 5.81
N CYS A 318 -8.31 -2.93 6.58
CA CYS A 318 -9.21 -3.72 7.43
C CYS A 318 -10.24 -4.49 6.59
N GLU A 319 -10.74 -3.93 5.49
CA GLU A 319 -11.60 -4.67 4.57
C GLU A 319 -10.86 -5.82 3.87
N LEU A 320 -9.59 -5.62 3.53
CA LEU A 320 -8.75 -6.62 2.88
C LEU A 320 -8.36 -7.74 3.86
N PHE A 321 -7.69 -7.37 4.95
CA PHE A 321 -7.08 -8.34 5.88
C PHE A 321 -8.03 -8.82 6.97
N ARG A 322 -9.16 -8.13 7.17
CA ARG A 322 -10.27 -8.53 8.06
C ARG A 322 -9.80 -8.85 9.49
N PRO A 323 -9.31 -7.86 10.27
CA PRO A 323 -8.93 -8.10 11.66
C PRO A 323 -10.05 -8.80 12.44
N ALA A 324 -9.70 -9.66 13.40
CA ALA A 324 -10.70 -10.37 14.21
C ALA A 324 -11.65 -9.40 14.93
N ALA A 325 -11.10 -8.27 15.38
CA ALA A 325 -11.86 -7.18 15.94
C ALA A 325 -11.16 -5.83 15.74
N LEU A 326 -11.95 -4.76 15.69
CA LEU A 326 -11.52 -3.38 15.85
C LEU A 326 -11.99 -2.87 17.22
N VAL A 327 -11.05 -2.45 18.07
CA VAL A 327 -11.31 -1.85 19.38
C VAL A 327 -11.11 -0.35 19.32
N ALA A 328 -12.11 0.41 19.77
CA ALA A 328 -12.08 1.86 19.88
C ALA A 328 -12.48 2.33 21.30
N PRO A 329 -12.03 3.51 21.77
CA PRO A 329 -12.41 4.03 23.08
C PRO A 329 -13.90 4.40 23.17
N GLY A 330 -14.49 4.86 22.07
CA GLY A 330 -15.90 5.28 22.01
C GLY A 330 -16.60 4.80 20.73
N PRO A 331 -17.75 5.42 20.37
CA PRO A 331 -18.56 5.00 19.23
C PRO A 331 -17.79 5.00 17.91
N VAL A 332 -18.19 4.11 17.00
CA VAL A 332 -17.66 4.04 15.63
C VAL A 332 -18.75 4.51 14.67
N ALA A 333 -18.44 5.52 13.85
CA ALA A 333 -19.38 6.11 12.91
C ALA A 333 -19.82 5.08 11.85
N PRO A 334 -21.09 5.12 11.36
CA PRO A 334 -21.62 4.15 10.40
C PRO A 334 -20.78 4.02 9.12
N ALA A 335 -20.26 5.14 8.60
CA ALA A 335 -19.41 5.16 7.41
C ALA A 335 -18.11 4.33 7.55
N LEU A 336 -17.68 4.06 8.78
CA LEU A 336 -16.56 3.18 9.09
C LEU A 336 -17.04 1.80 9.55
N ARG A 337 -18.04 1.74 10.44
CA ARG A 337 -18.56 0.51 11.02
C ARG A 337 -19.16 -0.42 9.97
N ASP A 338 -20.07 0.10 9.14
CA ASP A 338 -20.92 -0.75 8.30
C ASP A 338 -20.09 -1.53 7.24
N PRO A 339 -19.11 -0.93 6.54
CA PRO A 339 -18.21 -1.69 5.65
C PRO A 339 -17.37 -2.75 6.36
N LEU A 340 -16.94 -2.49 7.59
CA LEU A 340 -16.12 -3.42 8.39
C LEU A 340 -16.95 -4.61 8.88
N GLU A 341 -18.16 -4.37 9.39
CA GLU A 341 -19.07 -5.42 9.80
C GLU A 341 -19.52 -6.28 8.61
N ALA A 342 -19.71 -5.67 7.43
CA ALA A 342 -20.06 -6.39 6.20
C ALA A 342 -19.00 -7.42 5.78
N VAL A 343 -17.73 -7.24 6.15
CA VAL A 343 -16.65 -8.21 5.90
C VAL A 343 -16.31 -9.08 7.12
N GLY A 344 -17.12 -8.99 8.18
CA GLY A 344 -17.01 -9.83 9.38
C GLY A 344 -16.06 -9.32 10.47
N VAL A 345 -15.63 -8.06 10.42
CA VAL A 345 -14.81 -7.46 11.50
C VAL A 345 -15.72 -7.10 12.67
N ARG A 346 -15.43 -7.66 13.85
CA ARG A 346 -16.19 -7.32 15.08
C ARG A 346 -15.78 -5.94 15.60
N ILE A 347 -16.73 -5.03 15.74
CA ILE A 347 -16.49 -3.73 16.37
C ILE A 347 -16.74 -3.83 17.87
N VAL A 348 -15.77 -3.40 18.69
CA VAL A 348 -15.88 -3.40 20.15
C VAL A 348 -15.48 -2.03 20.69
N THR A 349 -16.27 -1.48 21.59
CA THR A 349 -15.99 -0.21 22.25
C THR A 349 -15.80 -0.43 23.75
N ALA A 350 -15.04 0.46 24.42
CA ALA A 350 -14.81 0.35 25.87
C ALA A 350 -16.10 0.45 26.71
N ALA A 351 -17.14 1.08 26.17
CA ALA A 351 -18.44 1.23 26.84
C ALA A 351 -19.35 -0.02 26.70
N GLY A 352 -19.00 -0.98 25.85
CA GLY A 352 -19.82 -2.16 25.53
C GLY A 352 -19.13 -3.51 25.75
N SER A 353 -18.04 -3.54 26.52
CA SER A 353 -17.22 -4.73 26.78
C SER A 353 -17.45 -5.37 28.15
#